data_AF-A0A2D5I8T2-F1
#
_entry.id   AF-A0A2D5I8T2-F1
#
_cell.length_a   1.000
_cell.length_b   1.000
_cell.length_c   1.000
_cell.angle_alpha   90.00
_cell.angle_beta   90.00
_cell.angle_gamma   90.00
#
_symmetry.space_group_name_H-M   'P 1'
#
loop_
_entity.id
_entity.type
_entity.pdbx_description
1 polymer ?
#
loop_
_entity_poly.entity_id
_entity_poly.type
_entity_poly.pdbx_seq_one_letter_code
_entity_poly.pdbx_strand_id
1 'polypeptide(L)'
;MTNLDIGDLISYPDPLDMNFLFAMGVVEFAGGVLILIGFWTHLVSLLALITMTMAYLIAHLASIPTLNGGEMTAPYWTAFLALFTFGAGPYSADN
;
A
#
# COMPACT_ATOMS: atom_id res chain seq x y z
N MET A 1 -20.96 -3.34 -11.53
CA MET A 1 -20.55 -2.97 -10.17
C MET A 1 -19.25 -3.68 -9.87
N THR A 2 -18.21 -2.93 -9.50
CA THR A 2 -16.97 -3.53 -8.99
C THR A 2 -17.25 -4.08 -7.60
N ASN A 3 -16.73 -5.27 -7.27
CA ASN A 3 -16.81 -5.80 -5.91
C ASN A 3 -15.42 -5.69 -5.29
N LEU A 4 -15.39 -5.42 -3.98
CA LEU A 4 -14.22 -5.62 -3.15
C LEU A 4 -14.25 -7.07 -2.67
N ASP A 5 -13.40 -7.87 -3.29
CA ASP A 5 -13.26 -9.30 -2.99
C ASP A 5 -11.95 -9.54 -2.21
N ILE A 6 -12.06 -10.23 -1.08
CA ILE A 6 -10.91 -10.69 -0.27
C ILE A 6 -10.88 -12.21 -0.35
N GLY A 7 -10.15 -12.73 -1.33
CA GLY A 7 -10.21 -14.15 -1.70
C GLY A 7 -11.65 -14.62 -1.87
N ASP A 8 -11.93 -15.82 -1.35
CA ASP A 8 -13.30 -16.39 -1.34
C ASP A 8 -14.06 -16.08 -0.03
N LEU A 9 -13.52 -15.19 0.82
CA LEU A 9 -14.02 -15.00 2.19
C LEU A 9 -15.05 -13.89 2.31
N ILE A 10 -14.80 -12.78 1.61
CA ILE A 10 -15.60 -11.56 1.72
C ILE A 10 -15.78 -10.98 0.32
N SER A 11 -17.01 -10.70 -0.06
CA SER A 11 -17.37 -9.93 -1.26
C SER A 11 -18.30 -8.79 -0.85
N TYR A 12 -17.86 -7.54 -1.05
CA TYR A 12 -18.68 -6.36 -0.76
C TYR A 12 -18.86 -5.53 -2.04
N PRO A 13 -20.11 -5.20 -2.43
CA PRO A 13 -20.33 -4.36 -3.60
C PRO A 13 -19.76 -2.96 -3.35
N ASP A 14 -18.91 -2.49 -4.25
CA ASP A 14 -18.33 -1.15 -4.14
C ASP A 14 -19.43 -0.09 -4.35
N PRO A 15 -19.71 0.77 -3.36
CA PRO A 15 -20.73 1.81 -3.48
C PRO A 15 -20.34 2.91 -4.47
N LEU A 16 -19.06 3.01 -4.86
CA LEU A 16 -18.51 4.08 -5.69
C LEU A 16 -18.15 3.62 -7.11
N ASP A 17 -18.30 2.34 -7.44
CA ASP A 17 -17.90 1.74 -8.73
C ASP A 17 -16.46 2.15 -9.16
N MET A 18 -15.54 2.16 -8.19
CA MET A 18 -14.16 2.60 -8.39
C MET A 18 -13.26 1.47 -8.91
N ASN A 19 -12.27 1.83 -9.72
CA ASN A 19 -11.19 0.92 -10.10
C ASN A 19 -10.08 0.94 -9.03
N PHE A 20 -10.13 -0.02 -8.11
CA PHE A 20 -9.15 -0.15 -7.01
C PHE A 20 -7.70 -0.23 -7.49
N LEU A 21 -7.42 -0.95 -8.58
CA LEU A 21 -6.06 -1.08 -9.11
C LEU A 21 -5.48 0.27 -9.54
N PHE A 22 -6.30 1.09 -10.21
CA PHE A 22 -5.89 2.44 -10.59
C PHE A 22 -5.68 3.34 -9.37
N ALA A 23 -6.61 3.31 -8.41
CA ALA A 23 -6.50 4.11 -7.18
C ALA A 23 -5.23 3.76 -6.38
N MET A 24 -4.94 2.47 -6.22
CA MET A 24 -3.73 2.00 -5.54
C MET A 24 -2.47 2.39 -6.31
N GLY A 25 -2.47 2.25 -7.65
CA GLY A 25 -1.33 2.65 -8.48
C GLY A 25 -1.01 4.15 -8.40
N VAL A 26 -2.04 5.01 -8.28
CA VAL A 26 -1.83 6.45 -8.06
C VAL A 26 -1.18 6.70 -6.70
N VAL A 27 -1.64 6.04 -5.64
CA VAL A 27 -1.07 6.20 -4.30
C VAL A 27 0.36 5.68 -4.25
N GLU A 28 0.66 4.54 -4.88
CA GLU A 28 2.01 3.97 -4.91
C GLU A 28 2.99 4.85 -5.69
N PHE A 29 2.58 5.33 -6.87
CA PHE A 29 3.44 6.18 -7.69
C PHE A 29 3.63 7.57 -7.09
N ALA A 30 2.53 8.29 -6.81
CA ALA A 30 2.61 9.63 -6.25
C ALA A 30 3.19 9.61 -4.84
N GLY A 31 2.78 8.64 -4.01
CA GLY A 31 3.32 8.47 -2.66
C GLY A 31 4.79 8.11 -2.67
N GLY A 32 5.23 7.23 -3.58
CA GLY A 32 6.65 6.93 -3.78
C GLY A 32 7.47 8.17 -4.13
N VAL A 33 6.97 9.03 -5.01
CA VAL A 33 7.64 10.30 -5.35
C VAL A 33 7.73 11.25 -4.15
N LEU A 34 6.65 11.39 -3.37
CA LEU A 34 6.64 12.24 -2.19
C LEU A 34 7.60 11.74 -1.10
N ILE A 35 7.62 10.43 -0.84
CA ILE A 35 8.58 9.80 0.08
C ILE A 35 10.02 10.01 -0.41
N LEU A 36 10.28 9.88 -1.72
CA LEU A 36 11.60 10.04 -2.30
C LEU A 36 12.18 11.43 -2.05
N ILE A 37 11.36 12.47 -2.16
CA ILE A 37 11.77 13.85 -1.86
C ILE A 37 11.67 14.20 -0.36
N GLY A 38 11.19 13.28 0.47
CA GLY A 38 11.02 13.45 1.91
C GLY A 38 9.75 14.21 2.35
N PHE A 39 8.90 14.63 1.42
CA PHE A 39 7.74 15.48 1.74
C PHE A 39 6.61 14.70 2.42
N TRP A 40 6.18 15.14 3.61
CA TRP A 40 5.16 14.47 4.43
C TRP A 40 5.37 12.96 4.61
N THR A 41 6.64 12.54 4.75
CA THR A 41 7.01 11.13 4.76
C THR A 41 6.19 10.29 5.75
N HIS A 42 5.89 10.80 6.95
CA HIS A 42 5.02 10.08 7.90
C HIS A 42 3.61 9.83 7.33
N LEU A 43 2.92 10.84 6.82
CA LEU A 43 1.56 10.68 6.31
C LEU A 43 1.51 9.80 5.05
N VAL A 44 2.46 10.01 4.14
CA VAL A 44 2.50 9.28 2.86
C VAL A 44 2.89 7.82 3.08
N SER A 45 3.85 7.54 3.98
CA SER A 45 4.23 6.16 4.32
C SER A 45 3.11 5.41 5.03
N LEU A 46 2.30 6.08 5.87
CA LEU A 46 1.09 5.48 6.45
C LEU A 46 0.08 5.07 5.37
N LEU A 47 -0.16 5.92 4.37
CA LEU A 47 -1.04 5.58 3.25
C LEU A 47 -0.49 4.39 2.44
N ALA A 48 0.80 4.39 2.13
CA ALA A 48 1.46 3.29 1.43
C ALA A 48 1.42 1.97 2.23
N LEU A 49 1.53 2.04 3.56
CA LEU A 49 1.38 0.88 4.45
C LEU A 49 -0.03 0.27 4.35
N ILE A 50 -1.06 1.11 4.33
CA ILE A 50 -2.45 0.68 4.17
C ILE A 50 -2.64 0.03 2.79
N THR A 51 -2.14 0.63 1.71
CA THR A 51 -2.27 0.04 0.37
C THR A 51 -1.53 -1.29 0.25
N MET A 52 -0.33 -1.44 0.82
CA MET A 52 0.36 -2.74 0.86
C MET A 52 -0.44 -3.80 1.63
N THR A 53 -1.08 -3.41 2.74
CA THR A 53 -1.95 -4.33 3.51
C THR A 53 -3.14 -4.78 2.66
N MET A 54 -3.80 -3.85 1.98
CA MET A 54 -4.93 -4.18 1.09
C MET A 54 -4.51 -5.02 -0.11
N ALA A 55 -3.34 -4.73 -0.70
CA ALA A 55 -2.81 -5.50 -1.82
C ALA A 55 -2.56 -6.96 -1.41
N TYR A 56 -2.04 -7.19 -0.20
CA TYR A 56 -1.92 -8.54 0.33
C TYR A 56 -3.28 -9.23 0.43
N LEU A 57 -4.28 -8.58 1.04
CA LEU A 57 -5.59 -9.18 1.28
C LEU A 57 -6.37 -9.47 -0.01
N ILE A 58 -6.31 -8.57 -1.00
CA ILE A 58 -7.13 -8.63 -2.21
C ILE A 58 -6.45 -9.49 -3.28
N ALA A 59 -5.13 -9.34 -3.47
CA ALA A 59 -4.43 -9.95 -4.60
C ALA A 59 -3.48 -11.10 -4.20
N HIS A 60 -2.95 -11.10 -2.97
CA HIS A 60 -1.91 -12.04 -2.55
C HIS A 60 -2.23 -12.79 -1.25
N LEU A 61 -3.51 -13.00 -0.93
CA LEU A 61 -3.88 -13.71 0.28
C LEU A 61 -3.54 -15.19 0.15
N ALA A 62 -2.53 -15.64 0.89
CA ALA A 62 -2.14 -17.05 0.98
C ALA A 62 -1.60 -17.41 2.36
N SER A 63 -1.62 -18.70 2.70
CA SER A 63 -0.99 -19.23 3.92
C SER A 63 0.54 -19.12 3.87
N ILE A 64 1.12 -19.18 2.68
CA ILE A 64 2.55 -19.00 2.44
C ILE A 64 2.70 -17.96 1.32
N PRO A 65 3.20 -16.74 1.61
CA PRO A 65 3.25 -15.63 0.63
C PRO A 65 4.02 -15.94 -0.66
N THR A 66 4.98 -16.86 -0.63
CA THR A 66 5.76 -17.27 -1.81
C THR A 66 4.95 -18.11 -2.81
N LEU A 67 3.79 -18.65 -2.42
CA LEU A 67 2.98 -19.48 -3.31
C LEU A 67 2.17 -18.67 -4.34
N ASN A 68 1.99 -17.37 -4.13
CA ASN A 68 1.16 -16.50 -4.98
C ASN A 68 1.84 -15.16 -5.32
N GLY A 69 3.18 -15.08 -5.17
CA GLY A 69 3.96 -13.88 -5.46
C GLY A 69 3.81 -12.74 -4.44
N GLY A 70 3.15 -12.98 -3.29
CA GLY A 70 3.01 -12.01 -2.19
C GLY A 70 4.25 -11.82 -1.32
N GLU A 71 5.36 -12.50 -1.66
CA GLU A 71 6.63 -12.42 -0.92
C GLU A 71 7.19 -11.01 -0.81
N MET A 72 6.96 -10.16 -1.81
CA MET A 72 7.42 -8.77 -1.82
C MET A 72 6.55 -7.85 -0.95
N THR A 73 5.34 -8.27 -0.56
CA THR A 73 4.48 -7.42 0.26
C THR A 73 5.07 -7.21 1.66
N ALA A 74 5.70 -8.23 2.26
CA ALA A 74 6.30 -8.14 3.58
C ALA A 74 7.45 -7.11 3.69
N PRO A 75 8.47 -7.10 2.80
CA PRO A 75 9.54 -6.11 2.86
C PRO A 75 9.03 -4.69 2.57
N TYR A 76 8.11 -4.49 1.62
CA TYR A 76 7.54 -3.16 1.38
C TYR A 76 6.71 -2.66 2.57
N TRP A 77 5.87 -3.51 3.14
CA TRP A 77 5.12 -3.20 4.35
C TRP A 77 6.05 -2.80 5.51
N THR A 78 7.12 -3.56 5.71
CA THR A 78 8.12 -3.27 6.75
C THR A 78 8.87 -1.95 6.49
N ALA A 79 9.23 -1.68 5.24
CA ALA A 79 9.89 -0.43 4.85
C ALA A 79 8.98 0.79 5.08
N PHE A 80 7.71 0.72 4.68
CA PHE A 80 6.76 1.80 4.92
C PHE A 80 6.45 1.98 6.40
N LEU A 81 6.38 0.89 7.19
CA LEU A 81 6.25 1.00 8.64
C LEU A 81 7.47 1.73 9.25
N ALA A 82 8.68 1.38 8.82
CA ALA A 82 9.90 2.04 9.30
C ALA A 82 9.91 3.54 8.94
N LEU A 83 9.53 3.90 7.70
CA LEU A 83 9.41 5.30 7.28
C LEU A 83 8.31 6.04 8.06
N PHE A 84 7.21 5.36 8.38
CA PHE A 84 6.14 5.92 9.21
C PHE A 84 6.60 6.15 10.64
N THR A 85 7.46 5.30 11.21
CA THR A 85 7.94 5.45 12.59
C THR A 85 9.13 6.40 12.72
N PHE A 86 10.08 6.34 11.79
CA PHE A 86 11.34 7.10 11.88
C PHE A 86 11.35 8.39 11.07
N GLY A 87 10.44 8.54 10.09
CA GLY A 87 10.33 9.74 9.27
C GLY A 87 11.34 9.83 8.14
N ALA A 88 11.47 11.04 7.58
CA ALA A 88 12.40 11.36 6.49
C ALA A 88 13.82 11.62 6.99
N GLY A 89 14.81 11.49 6.11
CA GLY A 89 16.20 11.82 6.41
C GLY A 89 16.51 13.34 6.39
N PRO A 90 17.76 13.73 6.68
CA PRO A 90 18.18 15.14 6.79
C PRO A 90 18.16 15.93 5.48
N TYR A 91 17.95 15.26 4.35
CA TYR A 91 17.78 15.90 3.04
C TYR A 91 16.31 16.04 2.63
N SER A 92 15.38 15.86 3.57
CA SER A 92 13.96 16.01 3.33
C SER A 92 13.62 17.41 2.80
N ALA A 93 12.72 17.49 1.83
CA ALA A 93 12.15 18.75 1.35
C ALA A 93 11.28 19.47 2.40
N ASP A 94 10.84 18.76 3.45
CA ASP A 94 9.95 19.26 4.51
C ASP A 94 10.70 19.49 5.84
N ASN A 95 11.99 19.85 5.76
CA ASN A 95 12.84 20.15 6.92
C ASN A 95 12.65 21.58 7.46
#